data_AF-A0A933LNN3-F1
#
_entry.id   AF-A0A933LNN3-F1
#
_cell.length_a   1.000
_cell.length_b   1.000
_cell.length_c   1.000
_cell.angle_alpha   90.00
_cell.angle_beta   90.00
_cell.angle_gamma   90.00
#
_symmetry.space_group_name_H-M   'P 1'
#
loop_
_entity.id
_entity.type
_entity.pdbx_description
1 polymer ?
#
loop_
_entity_poly.entity_id
_entity_poly.type
_entity_poly.pdbx_seq_one_letter_code
_entity_poly.pdbx_strand_id
1 'polypeptide(L)' 'TLRHVARNVKRWRNGTMIRRWVGLGVLRAAARFRRIKGHGDLAALATALRPAAAGEQAA' A
#
# COMPACT_ATOMS: atom_id res chain seq x y z
N THR A 1 -8.46 -0.66 9.95
CA THR A 1 -8.54 0.18 8.73
C THR A 1 -7.43 1.21 8.77
N LEU A 2 -7.02 1.75 7.62
CA LEU A 2 -5.96 2.77 7.54
C LEU A 2 -6.22 3.96 8.48
N ARG A 3 -7.49 4.40 8.60
CA ARG A 3 -7.92 5.42 9.56
C ARG A 3 -7.50 5.12 11.00
N HIS A 4 -7.68 3.88 11.47
CA HIS A 4 -7.28 3.50 12.83
C HIS A 4 -5.76 3.50 13.04
N VAL A 5 -5.01 3.16 11.98
CA VAL A 5 -3.55 3.10 12.03
C VAL A 5 -2.96 4.52 12.00
N ALA A 6 -3.55 5.44 11.23
CA ALA A 6 -3.06 6.81 11.09
C ALA A 6 -3.66 7.82 12.11
N ARG A 7 -4.69 7.46 12.90
CA ARG A 7 -5.45 8.43 13.74
C ARG A 7 -4.62 9.24 14.74
N ASN A 8 -3.50 8.68 15.20
CA ASN A 8 -2.62 9.30 16.19
C ASN A 8 -1.45 10.05 15.54
N VAL A 9 -1.31 10.00 14.22
CA VAL A 9 -0.28 10.73 13.50
C VAL A 9 -0.72 12.18 13.37
N LYS A 10 -0.20 13.04 14.24
CA LYS A 10 -0.54 14.47 14.27
C LYS A 10 0.35 15.32 13.37
N ARG A 11 1.55 14.86 13.06
CA ARG A 11 2.53 15.59 12.23
C ARG A 11 3.11 14.66 11.17
N TRP A 12 2.80 14.94 9.92
CA TRP A 12 3.37 14.26 8.76
C TRP A 12 4.62 15.01 8.30
N ARG A 13 5.71 14.27 8.01
CA ARG A 13 7.01 14.89 7.69
C ARG A 13 7.38 14.80 6.21
N ASN A 14 7.05 13.70 5.55
CA ASN A 14 7.39 13.47 4.14
C ASN A 14 6.55 12.31 3.56
N GLY A 15 6.62 12.15 2.24
CA GLY A 15 5.93 11.08 1.52
C GLY A 15 6.34 9.68 1.98
N THR A 16 7.59 9.48 2.38
CA THR A 16 8.07 8.21 2.94
C THR A 16 7.36 7.84 4.24
N MET A 17 7.07 8.81 5.11
CA MET A 17 6.28 8.59 6.32
C MET A 17 4.85 8.17 5.98
N ILE A 18 4.23 8.79 4.97
CA ILE A 18 2.90 8.39 4.48
C ILE A 18 2.93 6.95 3.98
N ARG A 19 3.89 6.59 3.12
CA ARG A 19 4.06 5.23 2.60
C ARG A 19 4.20 4.19 3.71
N ARG A 20 4.96 4.49 4.78
CA ARG A 20 5.12 3.59 5.95
C ARG A 20 3.80 3.37 6.70
N TRP A 21 3.06 4.44 7.00
CA TRP A 21 1.79 4.32 7.71
C TRP A 21 0.69 3.68 6.85
N VAL A 22 0.68 3.93 5.54
CA VAL A 22 -0.20 3.24 4.58
C VAL A 22 0.13 1.75 4.51
N GLY A 23 1.40 1.42 4.34
CA GLY A 23 1.88 0.03 4.34
C GLY A 23 1.51 -0.71 5.63
N LEU A 24 1.71 -0.10 6.80
CA LEU A 24 1.29 -0.67 8.08
C LEU A 24 -0.23 -0.87 8.15
N GLY A 25 -1.01 0.07 7.61
CA GLY A 25 -2.46 -0.02 7.52
C GLY A 25 -2.94 -1.18 6.66
N VAL A 26 -2.30 -1.37 5.51
CA VAL A 26 -2.57 -2.49 4.59
C VAL A 26 -2.15 -3.81 5.22
N LEU A 27 -0.95 -3.89 5.82
CA LEU A 27 -0.46 -5.10 6.48
C LEU A 27 -1.40 -5.56 7.61
N ARG A 28 -1.88 -4.62 8.44
CA ARG A 28 -2.86 -4.94 9.49
C ARG A 28 -4.21 -5.40 8.92
N ALA A 29 -4.59 -4.90 7.75
CA ALA A 29 -5.83 -5.29 7.08
C ALA A 29 -5.69 -6.67 6.40
N ALA A 30 -4.49 -7.02 5.93
CA ALA A 30 -4.21 -8.28 5.25
C ALA A 30 -4.63 -9.51 6.06
N ALA A 31 -4.38 -9.51 7.38
CA ALA A 31 -4.80 -10.59 8.27
C ALA A 31 -6.34 -10.81 8.31
N ARG A 32 -7.13 -9.84 7.85
CA ARG A 32 -8.60 -9.91 7.80
C ARG A 32 -9.14 -10.12 6.39
N PHE A 33 -8.29 -10.12 5.36
CA PHE A 33 -8.74 -10.32 3.98
C PHE A 33 -9.12 -11.78 3.77
N ARG A 34 -10.42 -12.03 3.58
CA ARG A 34 -10.95 -13.35 3.20
C ARG A 34 -11.13 -13.47 1.69
N ARG A 35 -11.37 -12.36 0.99
CA ARG A 35 -11.49 -12.29 -0.47
C ARG A 35 -11.03 -10.92 -0.96
N ILE A 36 -10.22 -10.91 -2.00
CA ILE A 36 -9.77 -9.70 -2.69
C ILE A 36 -10.41 -9.71 -4.08
N LYS A 37 -11.16 -8.66 -4.42
CA LYS A 37 -11.73 -8.51 -5.78
C LYS A 37 -10.58 -8.39 -6.78
N GLY A 38 -10.68 -9.10 -7.91
CA GLY A 38 -9.65 -9.08 -8.95
C GLY A 38 -8.35 -9.78 -8.57
N HIS A 39 -8.35 -10.69 -7.58
CA HIS A 39 -7.13 -11.42 -7.18
C HIS A 39 -6.46 -12.17 -8.35
N GLY A 40 -7.25 -12.74 -9.28
CA GLY A 40 -6.71 -13.41 -10.46
C GLY A 40 -5.95 -12.48 -11.40
N ASP A 41 -6.43 -11.24 -11.55
CA ASP A 41 -5.85 -10.25 -12.47
C ASP A 41 -4.63 -9.53 -11.87
N LEU A 42 -4.46 -9.59 -10.55
CA LEU A 42 -3.35 -8.92 -9.85
C LEU A 42 -1.98 -9.42 -10.33
N ALA A 43 -1.83 -10.69 -10.67
CA ALA A 43 -0.56 -11.23 -11.16
C ALA A 43 -0.19 -10.67 -12.55
N ALA A 44 -1.18 -10.57 -13.44
CA ALA A 44 -1.02 -9.99 -14.77
C ALA A 44 -0.69 -8.48 -14.65
N LEU A 45 -1.43 -7.77 -13.79
CA LEU A 45 -1.16 -6.35 -13.50
C LEU A 45 0.25 -6.13 -12.95
N ALA A 46 0.70 -6.96 -12.00
CA ALA A 46 2.03 -6.83 -11.41
C ALA A 46 3.15 -7.06 -12.45
N THR A 47 2.92 -7.94 -13.43
CA THR A 47 3.84 -8.14 -14.55
C THR A 47 3.87 -6.92 -15.47
N ALA A 48 2.70 -6.37 -15.81
CA ALA A 48 2.58 -5.20 -16.66
C ALA A 48 3.16 -3.91 -16.04
N LEU A 49 3.08 -3.77 -14.71
CA LEU A 49 3.59 -2.59 -13.99
C LEU A 49 5.09 -2.65 -13.69
N ARG A 50 5.73 -3.83 -13.73
CA ARG A 50 7.15 -4.00 -13.39
C ARG A 50 8.10 -3.09 -14.17
N PRO A 51 7.91 -2.81 -15.48
CA PRO A 51 8.76 -1.89 -16.23
C PRO A 51 8.58 -0.42 -15.80
N ALA A 52 7.35 0.00 -15.45
CA ALA A 52 7.03 1.38 -15.10
C ALA A 52 7.37 1.72 -13.64
N ALA A 53 7.23 0.75 -12.73
CA ALA A 53 7.37 0.97 -11.30
C ALA A 53 8.82 1.29 -10.86
N ALA A 54 9.83 0.87 -11.62
CA ALA A 54 11.24 1.18 -11.33
C ALA A 54 11.56 2.68 -11.43
N GLY A 55 10.86 3.43 -12.29
CA GLY A 55 11.03 4.88 -12.44
C GLY A 55 10.31 5.70 -11.36
N GLU A 56 9.18 5.20 -10.85
CA GLU A 56 8.36 5.89 -9.86
C GLU A 56 8.86 5.73 -8.42
N GLN A 57 9.60 4.65 -8.13
CA GLN A 57 10.13 4.36 -6.79
C GLN A 57 11.37 5.19 -6.41
N ALA A 58 12.06 5.78 -7.39
CA ALA A 58 13.27 6.59 -7.22
C ALA A 58 13.01 8.10 -7.06
N ALA A 59 11.74 8.53 -7.10
CA ALA A 59 11.28 9.92 -6.89
C ALA A 59 10.60 10.09 -5.51
#